data_AF-A0A3D4XGS5-F1
#
_entry.id   AF-A0A3D4XGS5-F1
#
_cell.length_a   1.000
_cell.length_b   1.000
_cell.length_c   1.000
_cell.angle_alpha   90.00
_cell.angle_beta   90.00
_cell.angle_gamma   90.00
#
_symmetry.space_group_name_H-M   'P 1'
#
loop_
_entity.id
_entity.type
_entity.pdbx_description
1 polymer ?
#
loop_
_entity_poly.entity_id
_entity_poly.type
_entity_poly.pdbx_seq_one_letter_code
_entity_poly.pdbx_strand_id
1 'polypeptide(L)'
;MSQYIFIKEAKQFFERVKNSSRILLISHSSPDGDAIGSVTGLRNYLKNSGIDSEIAVPNSYPEYLAFLDDPKKIKIFSDKPGETIDLADKADLIIALDFNQLSRVDELEKHVLDSSAFKVLIDHHPMPDVNSFDLVISNPQVSSTAELIFWILITLETENGCKAEHNRKAVINEDVARSLYVGMMTDTNNFSNSVNSATFLMASILVESGVDKDMLQHLVFGGFSESRMRLLGHMLLNKMIIIDSYGAGYITLSEEEQAKYDFSEGDSEGFVNLPLSIKGINISALFTEKEDHIRVSLRSTNDFSVNRLSRLHFNGGGHERAAGGKLYIPFEEVPAYFEQSLAVSFDECMKKN
;
A
#
# COMPACT_ATOMS: atom_id res chain seq x y z
N MET A 1 12.32 24.43 -3.10
CA MET A 1 11.72 23.17 -3.57
C MET A 1 12.74 22.08 -3.31
N SER A 2 12.68 21.48 -2.13
CA SER A 2 13.66 20.52 -1.60
C SER A 2 13.53 19.16 -2.30
N GLN A 3 14.62 18.68 -2.91
CA GLN A 3 15.18 17.33 -2.75
C GLN A 3 14.29 16.06 -2.81
N TYR A 4 13.07 16.06 -3.37
CA TYR A 4 12.28 14.81 -3.33
C TYR A 4 12.87 13.70 -4.20
N ILE A 5 13.56 14.04 -5.31
CA ILE A 5 14.22 13.10 -6.23
C ILE A 5 15.44 13.79 -6.86
N PHE A 6 16.58 13.11 -7.05
CA PHE A 6 17.63 13.71 -7.87
C PHE A 6 17.25 13.56 -9.35
N ILE A 7 17.40 14.67 -10.07
CA ILE A 7 17.23 14.77 -11.54
C ILE A 7 17.88 13.59 -12.28
N LYS A 8 18.97 13.03 -11.74
CA LYS A 8 19.73 11.95 -12.35
C LYS A 8 18.94 10.64 -12.39
N GLU A 9 18.32 10.20 -11.29
CA GLU A 9 17.57 8.94 -11.26
C GLU A 9 16.32 9.05 -12.13
N ALA A 10 15.64 10.20 -12.12
CA ALA A 10 14.50 10.45 -13.01
C ALA A 10 14.93 10.34 -14.49
N LYS A 11 16.04 10.98 -14.90
CA LYS A 11 16.57 10.85 -16.26
C LYS A 11 16.89 9.41 -16.62
N GLN A 12 17.59 8.69 -15.75
CA GLN A 12 17.96 7.30 -15.98
C GLN A 12 16.73 6.41 -16.12
N PHE A 13 15.71 6.59 -15.27
CA PHE A 13 14.43 5.88 -15.36
C PHE A 13 13.78 6.07 -16.73
N PHE A 14 13.65 7.31 -17.18
CA PHE A 14 13.00 7.61 -18.45
C PHE A 14 13.82 7.18 -19.68
N GLU A 15 15.15 7.22 -19.61
CA GLU A 15 16.01 6.63 -20.63
C GLU A 15 15.78 5.11 -20.73
N ARG A 16 15.63 4.42 -19.61
CA ARG A 16 15.28 2.99 -19.60
C ARG A 16 13.91 2.74 -20.20
N VAL A 17 12.89 3.46 -19.75
CA VAL A 17 11.52 3.37 -20.29
C VAL A 17 11.50 3.56 -21.81
N LYS A 18 12.16 4.60 -22.34
CA LYS A 18 12.20 4.88 -23.79
C LYS A 18 12.90 3.81 -24.63
N ASN A 19 13.87 3.10 -24.05
CA ASN A 19 14.65 2.06 -24.74
C ASN A 19 14.08 0.65 -24.52
N SER A 20 12.95 0.52 -23.83
CA SER A 20 12.31 -0.75 -23.49
C SER A 20 11.10 -0.97 -24.39
N SER A 21 10.86 -2.22 -24.78
CA SER A 21 9.71 -2.58 -25.64
C SER A 21 8.64 -3.37 -24.87
N ARG A 22 9.01 -4.05 -23.78
CA ARG A 22 8.14 -4.92 -22.99
C ARG A 22 8.31 -4.57 -21.53
N ILE A 23 7.50 -3.61 -21.08
CA ILE A 23 7.52 -3.09 -19.73
C ILE A 23 6.48 -3.83 -18.89
N LEU A 24 6.94 -4.40 -17.78
CA LEU A 24 6.09 -5.01 -16.76
C LEU A 24 6.12 -4.15 -15.49
N LEU A 25 4.94 -3.71 -15.03
CA LEU A 25 4.76 -3.07 -13.74
C LEU A 25 4.30 -4.12 -12.73
N ILE A 26 4.95 -4.16 -11.56
CA ILE A 26 4.59 -5.08 -10.48
C ILE A 26 4.41 -4.32 -9.16
N SER A 27 3.57 -4.85 -8.29
CA SER A 27 3.40 -4.38 -6.91
C SER A 27 3.20 -5.55 -5.94
N HIS A 28 3.07 -5.27 -4.66
CA HIS A 28 3.10 -6.29 -3.61
C HIS A 28 1.81 -7.12 -3.48
N SER A 29 1.93 -8.20 -2.72
CA SER A 29 0.86 -9.06 -2.22
C SER A 29 -0.13 -8.26 -1.37
N SER A 30 -1.43 -8.55 -1.50
CA SER A 30 -2.52 -7.78 -0.89
C SER A 30 -2.41 -6.29 -1.25
N PRO A 31 -2.38 -5.97 -2.55
CA PRO A 31 -2.17 -4.60 -3.02
C PRO A 31 -3.29 -3.68 -2.52
N ASP A 32 -2.89 -2.54 -1.97
CA ASP A 32 -3.78 -1.51 -1.47
C ASP A 32 -3.94 -0.35 -2.47
N GLY A 33 -4.49 0.77 -2.02
CA GLY A 33 -4.74 1.93 -2.87
C GLY A 33 -3.47 2.58 -3.42
N ASP A 34 -2.33 2.55 -2.70
CA ASP A 34 -1.08 3.11 -3.20
C ASP A 34 -0.42 2.19 -4.21
N ALA A 35 -0.40 0.88 -3.93
CA ALA A 35 0.03 -0.13 -4.87
C ALA A 35 -0.73 -0.03 -6.21
N ILE A 36 -2.07 -0.08 -6.17
CA ILE A 36 -2.91 -0.01 -7.38
C ILE A 36 -2.83 1.37 -8.03
N GLY A 37 -2.93 2.45 -7.26
CA GLY A 37 -2.83 3.82 -7.77
C GLY A 37 -1.49 4.12 -8.44
N SER A 38 -0.39 3.56 -7.92
CA SER A 38 0.95 3.69 -8.47
C SER A 38 1.09 2.95 -9.80
N VAL A 39 0.71 1.66 -9.87
CA VAL A 39 0.82 0.87 -11.11
C VAL A 39 -0.12 1.41 -12.20
N THR A 40 -1.36 1.78 -11.88
CA THR A 40 -2.29 2.31 -12.89
C THR A 40 -1.93 3.74 -13.29
N GLY A 41 -1.46 4.57 -12.35
CA GLY A 41 -0.99 5.92 -12.63
C GLY A 41 0.19 5.94 -13.59
N LEU A 42 1.19 5.10 -13.35
CA LEU A 42 2.33 4.97 -14.26
C LEU A 42 1.93 4.37 -15.61
N ARG A 43 1.11 3.30 -15.64
CA ARG A 43 0.57 2.73 -16.90
C ARG A 43 -0.14 3.79 -17.75
N ASN A 44 -1.00 4.59 -17.13
CA ASN A 44 -1.76 5.63 -17.84
C ASN A 44 -0.83 6.70 -18.42
N TYR A 45 0.20 7.11 -17.66
CA TYR A 45 1.21 8.05 -18.15
C TYR A 45 2.01 7.47 -19.34
N LEU A 46 2.48 6.21 -19.23
CA LEU A 46 3.22 5.53 -20.29
C LEU A 46 2.37 5.42 -21.57
N LYS A 47 1.11 5.02 -21.42
CA LYS A 47 0.15 4.92 -22.52
C LYS A 47 -0.08 6.28 -23.21
N ASN A 48 -0.24 7.36 -22.44
CA ASN A 48 -0.35 8.72 -23.00
C ASN A 48 0.91 9.14 -23.77
N SER A 49 2.06 8.58 -23.40
CA SER A 49 3.34 8.78 -24.08
C SER A 49 3.57 7.83 -25.25
N GLY A 50 2.57 7.01 -25.62
CA GLY A 50 2.67 6.03 -26.71
C GLY A 50 3.49 4.78 -26.37
N ILE A 51 3.69 4.49 -25.08
CA ILE A 51 4.45 3.34 -24.58
C ILE A 51 3.48 2.37 -23.92
N ASP A 52 3.43 1.14 -24.41
CA ASP A 52 2.62 0.08 -23.82
C ASP A 52 3.33 -0.55 -22.60
N SER A 53 2.54 -0.93 -21.60
CA SER A 53 3.00 -1.64 -20.41
C SER A 53 1.90 -2.57 -19.88
N GLU A 54 2.32 -3.68 -19.29
CA GLU A 54 1.45 -4.64 -18.62
C GLU A 54 1.60 -4.53 -17.10
N ILE A 55 0.54 -4.88 -16.36
CA ILE A 55 0.57 -4.89 -14.89
C ILE A 55 0.34 -6.32 -14.41
N ALA A 56 1.19 -6.81 -13.51
CA ALA A 56 0.99 -8.05 -12.79
C ALA A 56 1.08 -7.85 -11.27
N VAL A 57 0.13 -8.42 -10.52
CA VAL A 57 0.13 -8.43 -9.05
C VAL A 57 -0.03 -9.86 -8.53
N PRO A 58 0.46 -10.18 -7.32
CA PRO A 58 0.44 -11.56 -6.82
C PRO A 58 -0.97 -12.10 -6.57
N ASN A 59 -1.85 -11.27 -6.04
CA ASN A 59 -3.20 -11.65 -5.65
C ASN A 59 -4.19 -10.48 -5.83
N SER A 60 -5.48 -10.74 -5.64
CA SER A 60 -6.56 -9.77 -5.88
C SER A 60 -6.45 -8.53 -4.98
N TYR A 61 -6.82 -7.38 -5.52
CA TYR A 61 -7.03 -6.12 -4.79
C TYR A 61 -8.48 -5.97 -4.34
N PRO A 62 -8.76 -5.11 -3.33
CA PRO A 62 -10.12 -4.81 -2.90
C PRO A 62 -11.04 -4.30 -4.03
N GLU A 63 -12.31 -4.73 -4.05
CA GLU A 63 -13.26 -4.36 -5.12
C GLU A 63 -13.52 -2.84 -5.19
N TYR A 64 -13.36 -2.12 -4.07
CA TYR A 64 -13.49 -0.66 -4.08
C TYR A 64 -12.42 0.05 -4.93
N LEU A 65 -11.34 -0.63 -5.32
CA LEU A 65 -10.31 -0.12 -6.24
C LEU A 65 -10.56 -0.52 -7.70
N ALA A 66 -11.56 -1.36 -8.00
CA ALA A 66 -11.78 -1.91 -9.33
C ALA A 66 -12.03 -0.83 -10.40
N PHE A 67 -12.48 0.36 -10.02
CA PHE A 67 -12.66 1.48 -10.94
C PHE A 67 -11.33 2.02 -11.53
N LEU A 68 -10.18 1.77 -10.88
CA LEU A 68 -8.86 2.13 -11.42
C LEU A 68 -8.37 1.13 -12.48
N ASP A 69 -8.97 -0.05 -12.52
CA ASP A 69 -8.66 -1.09 -13.49
C ASP A 69 -9.92 -1.52 -14.25
N ASP A 70 -10.65 -0.60 -14.84
CA ASP A 70 -11.71 -0.89 -15.82
C ASP A 70 -11.10 -0.89 -17.23
N PRO A 71 -11.21 -1.96 -18.07
CA PRO A 71 -12.06 -3.14 -17.95
C PRO A 71 -11.35 -4.43 -17.46
N LYS A 72 -10.75 -4.39 -16.27
CA LYS A 72 -10.02 -5.47 -15.57
C LYS A 72 -8.84 -6.03 -16.36
N LYS A 73 -7.81 -5.20 -16.55
CA LYS A 73 -6.61 -5.52 -17.34
C LYS A 73 -5.42 -5.96 -16.49
N ILE A 74 -5.41 -5.70 -15.20
CA ILE A 74 -4.36 -6.17 -14.29
C ILE A 74 -4.37 -7.71 -14.28
N LYS A 75 -3.17 -8.30 -14.44
CA LYS A 75 -2.98 -9.75 -14.37
C LYS A 75 -2.73 -10.16 -12.93
N ILE A 76 -3.56 -11.06 -12.43
CA ILE A 76 -3.46 -11.57 -11.06
C ILE A 76 -2.78 -12.94 -11.12
N PHE A 77 -1.63 -13.08 -10.46
CA PHE A 77 -0.84 -14.31 -10.50
C PHE A 77 -1.62 -15.51 -9.95
N SER A 78 -2.33 -15.35 -8.82
CA SER A 78 -3.15 -16.42 -8.23
C SER A 78 -4.22 -16.97 -9.20
N ASP A 79 -4.71 -16.14 -10.12
CA ASP A 79 -5.77 -16.51 -11.05
C ASP A 79 -5.20 -17.09 -12.35
N LYS A 80 -4.08 -16.52 -12.83
CA LYS A 80 -3.48 -16.83 -14.13
C LYS A 80 -1.95 -16.86 -14.06
N PRO A 81 -1.36 -17.82 -13.32
CA PRO A 81 0.08 -17.83 -13.05
C PRO A 81 0.90 -17.91 -14.35
N GLY A 82 0.47 -18.72 -15.31
CA GLY A 82 1.17 -18.86 -16.59
C GLY A 82 1.24 -17.56 -17.40
N GLU A 83 0.19 -16.74 -17.40
CA GLU A 83 0.18 -15.45 -18.12
C GLU A 83 1.13 -14.45 -17.45
N THR A 84 1.12 -14.38 -16.12
CA THR A 84 2.01 -13.49 -15.35
C THR A 84 3.49 -13.88 -15.45
N ILE A 85 3.78 -15.19 -15.45
CA ILE A 85 5.14 -15.70 -15.63
C ILE A 85 5.65 -15.35 -17.02
N ASP A 86 4.84 -15.61 -18.05
CA ASP A 86 5.17 -15.26 -19.44
C ASP A 86 5.49 -13.77 -19.61
N LEU A 87 4.80 -12.89 -18.88
CA LEU A 87 5.08 -11.46 -18.88
C LEU A 87 6.44 -11.14 -18.24
N ALA A 88 6.74 -11.72 -17.08
CA ALA A 88 8.01 -11.50 -16.38
C ALA A 88 9.22 -12.02 -17.19
N ASP A 89 9.07 -13.19 -17.82
CA ASP A 89 10.11 -13.83 -18.64
C ASP A 89 10.38 -13.05 -19.94
N LYS A 90 9.35 -12.43 -20.52
CA LYS A 90 9.46 -11.66 -21.78
C LYS A 90 9.78 -10.18 -21.56
N ALA A 91 9.65 -9.66 -20.36
CA ALA A 91 9.94 -8.27 -20.07
C ALA A 91 11.41 -7.93 -20.40
N ASP A 92 11.64 -6.71 -20.91
CA ASP A 92 12.98 -6.12 -20.98
C ASP A 92 13.19 -5.05 -19.88
N LEU A 93 12.10 -4.57 -19.28
CA LEU A 93 12.08 -3.69 -18.12
C LEU A 93 11.00 -4.14 -17.14
N ILE A 94 11.39 -4.36 -15.88
CA ILE A 94 10.48 -4.61 -14.77
C ILE A 94 10.55 -3.41 -13.82
N ILE A 95 9.40 -2.82 -13.50
CA ILE A 95 9.28 -1.69 -12.57
C ILE A 95 8.48 -2.17 -11.35
N ALA A 96 9.18 -2.35 -10.24
CA ALA A 96 8.63 -2.65 -8.93
C ALA A 96 8.17 -1.36 -8.25
N LEU A 97 6.88 -1.32 -7.91
CA LEU A 97 6.22 -0.18 -7.30
C LEU A 97 5.68 -0.57 -5.94
N ASP A 98 6.00 0.24 -4.94
CA ASP A 98 5.39 0.23 -3.60
C ASP A 98 5.78 -0.95 -2.69
N PHE A 99 6.99 -1.49 -2.86
CA PHE A 99 7.54 -2.46 -1.92
C PHE A 99 9.06 -2.47 -1.93
N ASN A 100 9.68 -2.73 -0.77
CA ASN A 100 11.13 -2.66 -0.60
C ASN A 100 11.90 -3.97 -0.87
N GLN A 101 11.23 -5.12 -0.93
CA GLN A 101 11.86 -6.44 -1.07
C GLN A 101 11.06 -7.36 -2.01
N LEU A 102 11.74 -8.12 -2.86
CA LEU A 102 11.07 -8.99 -3.84
C LEU A 102 10.20 -10.09 -3.22
N SER A 103 10.47 -10.51 -1.98
CA SER A 103 9.60 -11.44 -1.23
C SER A 103 8.16 -10.93 -1.07
N ARG A 104 7.92 -9.63 -1.25
CA ARG A 104 6.59 -9.00 -1.23
C ARG A 104 5.76 -9.30 -2.48
N VAL A 105 6.33 -9.92 -3.52
CA VAL A 105 5.57 -10.35 -4.71
C VAL A 105 5.25 -11.85 -4.72
N ASP A 106 5.32 -12.51 -3.56
CA ASP A 106 5.02 -13.92 -3.35
C ASP A 106 5.73 -14.82 -4.39
N GLU A 107 5.00 -15.75 -5.03
CA GLU A 107 5.53 -16.70 -6.00
C GLU A 107 6.10 -16.07 -7.27
N LEU A 108 5.77 -14.79 -7.55
CA LEU A 108 6.33 -14.06 -8.68
C LEU A 108 7.82 -13.70 -8.45
N GLU A 109 8.28 -13.69 -7.20
CA GLU A 109 9.66 -13.34 -6.80
C GLU A 109 10.70 -14.09 -7.63
N LYS A 110 10.57 -15.42 -7.71
CA LYS A 110 11.54 -16.27 -8.43
C LYS A 110 11.66 -15.89 -9.90
N HIS A 111 10.54 -15.56 -10.54
CA HIS A 111 10.49 -15.18 -11.95
C HIS A 111 11.07 -13.80 -12.19
N VAL A 112 10.84 -12.87 -11.26
CA VAL A 112 11.45 -11.54 -11.33
C VAL A 112 12.97 -11.66 -11.13
N LEU A 113 13.45 -12.45 -10.17
CA LEU A 113 14.87 -12.68 -9.93
C LEU A 113 15.58 -13.31 -11.14
N ASP A 114 14.98 -14.35 -11.73
CA ASP A 114 15.56 -15.08 -12.86
C ASP A 114 15.49 -14.30 -14.19
N SER A 115 14.62 -13.29 -14.28
CA SER A 115 14.47 -12.47 -15.49
C SER A 115 15.73 -11.67 -15.79
N SER A 116 16.12 -11.62 -17.07
CA SER A 116 17.22 -10.76 -17.55
C SER A 116 16.81 -9.29 -17.74
N ALA A 117 15.56 -8.93 -17.46
CA ALA A 117 15.07 -7.57 -17.58
C ALA A 117 15.86 -6.62 -16.66
N PHE A 118 15.99 -5.37 -17.09
CA PHE A 118 16.47 -4.29 -16.21
C PHE A 118 15.40 -4.04 -15.14
N LYS A 119 15.79 -3.99 -13.87
CA LYS A 119 14.86 -3.90 -12.74
C LYS A 119 14.95 -2.53 -12.08
N VAL A 120 13.82 -1.84 -11.99
CA VAL A 120 13.69 -0.54 -11.31
C VAL A 120 12.83 -0.72 -10.08
N LEU A 121 13.29 -0.20 -8.95
CA LEU A 121 12.50 -0.06 -7.73
C LEU A 121 12.09 1.41 -7.55
N ILE A 122 10.80 1.68 -7.35
CA ILE A 122 10.27 2.98 -6.93
C ILE A 122 9.40 2.75 -5.69
N ASP A 123 9.85 3.22 -4.54
CA ASP A 123 9.25 2.83 -3.26
C ASP A 123 9.55 3.82 -2.11
N HIS A 124 8.59 4.00 -1.22
CA HIS A 124 8.74 4.84 -0.02
C HIS A 124 8.97 4.04 1.27
N HIS A 125 8.98 2.71 1.25
CA HIS A 125 9.24 1.92 2.45
C HIS A 125 10.71 2.02 2.90
N PRO A 126 10.99 1.91 4.21
CA PRO A 126 12.37 1.90 4.71
C PRO A 126 13.13 0.63 4.28
N MET A 127 14.46 0.69 4.25
CA MET A 127 15.33 -0.47 3.98
C MET A 127 15.08 -1.15 2.62
N PRO A 128 15.22 -0.42 1.49
CA PRO A 128 15.11 -1.00 0.15
C PRO A 128 16.18 -2.07 -0.09
N ASP A 129 15.81 -3.14 -0.78
CA ASP A 129 16.74 -4.11 -1.33
C ASP A 129 17.51 -3.47 -2.49
N VAL A 130 18.73 -3.01 -2.22
CA VAL A 130 19.57 -2.35 -3.24
C VAL A 130 20.33 -3.34 -4.13
N ASN A 131 20.28 -4.64 -3.84
CA ASN A 131 21.07 -5.63 -4.57
C ASN A 131 20.26 -6.33 -5.67
N SER A 132 18.95 -6.43 -5.51
CA SER A 132 18.07 -7.09 -6.48
C SER A 132 17.57 -6.19 -7.61
N PHE A 133 17.85 -4.88 -7.55
CA PHE A 133 17.39 -3.89 -8.54
C PHE A 133 18.56 -3.11 -9.14
N ASP A 134 18.49 -2.85 -10.45
CA ASP A 134 19.53 -2.11 -11.19
C ASP A 134 19.43 -0.59 -11.02
N LEU A 135 18.23 -0.08 -10.69
CA LEU A 135 17.98 1.32 -10.34
C LEU A 135 17.01 1.37 -9.15
N VAL A 136 17.40 2.08 -8.09
CA VAL A 136 16.59 2.24 -6.89
C VAL A 136 16.24 3.71 -6.69
N ILE A 137 14.95 4.03 -6.72
CA ILE A 137 14.38 5.32 -6.39
C ILE A 137 13.59 5.14 -5.10
N SER A 138 14.26 5.35 -3.96
CA SER A 138 13.65 5.17 -2.65
C SER A 138 13.74 6.43 -1.79
N ASN A 139 12.61 6.87 -1.26
CA ASN A 139 12.55 8.01 -0.34
C ASN A 139 11.50 7.80 0.76
N PRO A 140 11.90 7.35 1.96
CA PRO A 140 10.97 7.15 3.07
C PRO A 140 10.39 8.41 3.71
N GLN A 141 10.68 9.61 3.18
CA GLN A 141 10.14 10.88 3.69
C GLN A 141 8.92 11.38 2.90
N VAL A 142 8.59 10.75 1.78
CA VAL A 142 7.38 11.07 1.00
C VAL A 142 6.17 10.31 1.55
N SER A 143 4.97 10.79 1.23
CA SER A 143 3.75 10.20 1.78
C SER A 143 3.41 8.82 1.21
N SER A 144 3.79 8.56 -0.05
CA SER A 144 3.32 7.41 -0.84
C SER A 144 4.24 7.18 -2.05
N THR A 145 4.22 5.98 -2.62
CA THR A 145 4.83 5.68 -3.91
C THR A 145 4.15 6.48 -5.03
N ALA A 146 2.84 6.73 -4.95
CA ALA A 146 2.14 7.64 -5.85
C ALA A 146 2.74 9.06 -5.84
N GLU A 147 3.16 9.56 -4.67
CA GLU A 147 3.86 10.85 -4.56
C GLU A 147 5.24 10.83 -5.22
N LEU A 148 6.00 9.73 -5.09
CA LEU A 148 7.26 9.56 -5.81
C LEU A 148 7.05 9.62 -7.32
N ILE A 149 6.09 8.84 -7.85
CA ILE A 149 5.78 8.82 -9.28
C ILE A 149 5.41 10.23 -9.74
N PHE A 150 4.52 10.93 -9.03
CA PHE A 150 4.16 12.30 -9.36
C PHE A 150 5.39 13.20 -9.51
N TRP A 151 6.32 13.17 -8.55
CA TRP A 151 7.53 14.00 -8.60
C TRP A 151 8.50 13.57 -9.71
N ILE A 152 8.61 12.28 -10.05
CA ILE A 152 9.38 11.81 -11.21
C ILE A 152 8.82 12.44 -12.50
N LEU A 153 7.50 12.37 -12.69
CA LEU A 153 6.83 12.88 -13.88
C LEU A 153 6.98 14.41 -14.03
N ILE A 154 6.85 15.15 -12.93
CA ILE A 154 6.98 16.62 -12.94
C ILE A 154 8.43 17.10 -13.13
N THR A 155 9.42 16.35 -12.62
CA THR A 155 10.83 16.74 -12.67
C THR A 155 11.36 16.82 -14.11
N LEU A 156 11.03 15.84 -14.95
CA LEU A 156 11.50 15.82 -16.35
C LEU A 156 10.90 16.92 -17.22
N GLU A 157 9.64 17.27 -17.00
CA GLU A 157 8.99 18.34 -17.75
C GLU A 157 9.64 19.70 -17.53
N THR A 158 10.08 19.95 -16.29
CA THR A 158 10.73 21.20 -15.91
C THR A 158 12.09 21.38 -16.59
N GLU A 159 12.80 20.28 -16.87
CA GLU A 159 14.12 20.31 -17.50
C GLU A 159 14.11 20.37 -19.03
N ASN A 160 13.09 19.80 -19.70
CA ASN A 160 12.96 19.87 -21.16
C ASN A 160 12.61 21.28 -21.69
N GLY A 161 12.64 22.30 -20.83
CA GLY A 161 12.43 23.70 -21.21
C GLY A 161 10.97 24.07 -21.49
N CYS A 162 10.03 23.15 -21.23
CA CYS A 162 8.59 23.39 -21.29
C CYS A 162 8.18 24.32 -20.14
N LYS A 163 8.36 25.63 -20.36
CA LYS A 163 7.77 26.66 -19.50
C LYS A 163 6.26 26.71 -19.74
N ALA A 164 5.52 26.83 -18.64
CA ALA A 164 4.09 27.14 -18.49
C ALA A 164 3.14 25.94 -18.27
N GLU A 165 2.15 26.18 -17.41
CA GLU A 165 1.05 25.30 -16.97
C GLU A 165 0.41 24.43 -18.06
N HIS A 166 0.55 24.81 -19.34
CA HIS A 166 -0.02 24.09 -20.48
C HIS A 166 0.57 22.68 -20.68
N ASN A 167 1.83 22.40 -20.30
CA ASN A 167 2.39 21.05 -20.46
C ASN A 167 2.12 20.14 -19.25
N ARG A 168 1.76 20.71 -18.09
CA ARG A 168 1.49 19.91 -16.88
C ARG A 168 0.24 19.05 -17.04
N LYS A 169 -0.82 19.57 -17.66
CA LYS A 169 -2.04 18.79 -17.98
C LYS A 169 -1.81 17.70 -19.02
N ALA A 170 -0.81 17.84 -19.88
CA ALA A 170 -0.45 16.80 -20.84
C ALA A 170 0.22 15.60 -20.14
N VAL A 171 1.02 15.87 -19.10
CA VAL A 171 1.69 14.83 -18.29
C VAL A 171 0.77 14.23 -17.24
N ILE A 172 0.08 15.07 -16.48
CA ILE A 172 -0.87 14.69 -15.46
C ILE A 172 -2.27 14.98 -16.01
N ASN A 173 -2.75 14.12 -16.90
CA ASN A 173 -4.14 14.15 -17.33
C ASN A 173 -5.05 13.54 -16.24
N GLU A 174 -6.37 13.58 -16.45
CA GLU A 174 -7.33 13.10 -15.45
C GLU A 174 -7.12 11.64 -15.03
N ASP A 175 -6.81 10.73 -15.97
CA ASP A 175 -6.63 9.30 -15.66
C ASP A 175 -5.36 9.01 -14.85
N VAL A 176 -4.27 9.73 -15.13
CA VAL A 176 -3.05 9.69 -14.31
C VAL A 176 -3.35 10.29 -12.95
N ALA A 177 -3.98 11.47 -12.93
CA ALA A 177 -4.27 12.20 -11.71
C ALA A 177 -5.18 11.42 -10.77
N ARG A 178 -6.21 10.76 -11.30
CA ARG A 178 -7.15 9.92 -10.54
C ARG A 178 -6.42 8.81 -9.82
N SER A 179 -5.54 8.09 -10.51
CA SER A 179 -4.79 6.96 -9.94
C SER A 179 -3.82 7.42 -8.85
N LEU A 180 -3.03 8.47 -9.14
CA LEU A 180 -2.07 9.01 -8.16
C LEU A 180 -2.77 9.66 -6.96
N TYR A 181 -3.96 10.25 -7.16
CA TYR A 181 -4.75 10.81 -6.06
C TYR A 181 -5.23 9.72 -5.12
N VAL A 182 -5.71 8.59 -5.65
CA VAL A 182 -6.13 7.45 -4.84
C VAL A 182 -4.97 6.95 -3.99
N GLY A 183 -3.80 6.70 -4.58
CA GLY A 183 -2.65 6.19 -3.83
C GLY A 183 -2.19 7.11 -2.71
N MET A 184 -2.04 8.41 -3.01
CA MET A 184 -1.75 9.43 -2.00
C MET A 184 -2.84 9.49 -0.91
N MET A 185 -4.12 9.45 -1.31
CA MET A 185 -5.25 9.55 -0.39
C MET A 185 -5.35 8.34 0.54
N THR A 186 -5.10 7.12 0.05
CA THR A 186 -5.17 5.91 0.88
C THR A 186 -4.01 5.82 1.86
N ASP A 187 -2.78 6.08 1.42
CA ASP A 187 -1.61 5.88 2.29
C ASP A 187 -1.44 6.99 3.36
N THR A 188 -1.95 8.18 3.06
CA THR A 188 -2.08 9.27 4.04
C THR A 188 -3.34 9.18 4.91
N ASN A 189 -4.18 8.15 4.73
CA ASN A 189 -5.49 8.05 5.36
C ASN A 189 -6.28 9.36 5.25
N ASN A 190 -6.42 9.84 4.01
CA ASN A 190 -7.01 11.12 3.65
C ASN A 190 -6.36 12.31 4.38
N PHE A 191 -5.03 12.43 4.23
CA PHE A 191 -4.18 13.47 4.82
C PHE A 191 -4.07 13.46 6.35
N SER A 192 -4.49 12.38 7.01
CA SER A 192 -4.42 12.24 8.48
C SER A 192 -3.03 11.84 8.99
N ASN A 193 -2.19 11.21 8.16
CA ASN A 193 -0.83 10.78 8.51
C ASN A 193 0.17 11.02 7.37
N SER A 194 1.46 11.01 7.70
CA SER A 194 2.59 11.00 6.75
C SER A 194 2.57 12.10 5.67
N VAL A 195 1.92 13.24 5.94
CA VAL A 195 1.81 14.37 5.01
C VAL A 195 2.87 15.44 5.25
N ASN A 196 3.33 16.06 4.17
CA ASN A 196 4.13 17.28 4.22
C ASN A 196 3.62 18.32 3.20
N SER A 197 4.27 19.49 3.13
CA SER A 197 3.84 20.56 2.22
C SER A 197 3.87 20.18 0.74
N ALA A 198 4.74 19.25 0.32
CA ALA A 198 4.80 18.73 -1.03
C ALA A 198 3.60 17.83 -1.35
N THR A 199 3.14 17.01 -0.39
CA THR A 199 1.94 16.20 -0.53
C THR A 199 0.70 17.08 -0.83
N PHE A 200 0.55 18.20 -0.13
CA PHE A 200 -0.54 19.16 -0.41
C PHE A 200 -0.39 19.86 -1.77
N LEU A 201 0.85 20.12 -2.21
CA LEU A 201 1.11 20.69 -3.53
C LEU A 201 0.76 19.69 -4.65
N MET A 202 1.11 18.42 -4.50
CA MET A 202 0.66 17.33 -5.37
C MET A 202 -0.87 17.30 -5.43
N ALA A 203 -1.55 17.22 -4.28
CA ALA A 203 -3.00 17.18 -4.22
C ALA A 203 -3.67 18.35 -4.97
N SER A 204 -3.16 19.57 -4.79
CA SER A 204 -3.63 20.76 -5.51
C SER A 204 -3.55 20.58 -7.03
N ILE A 205 -2.43 20.06 -7.53
CA ILE A 205 -2.21 19.84 -8.97
C ILE A 205 -3.10 18.72 -9.51
N LEU A 206 -3.27 17.63 -8.76
CA LEU A 206 -4.12 16.51 -9.17
C LEU A 206 -5.58 16.95 -9.29
N VAL A 207 -6.08 17.74 -8.34
CA VAL A 207 -7.44 18.33 -8.39
C VAL A 207 -7.58 19.27 -9.59
N GLU A 208 -6.59 20.12 -9.86
CA GLU A 208 -6.59 21.00 -11.03
C GLU A 208 -6.63 20.23 -12.38
N SER A 209 -6.17 18.98 -12.36
CA SER A 209 -6.14 18.08 -13.52
C SER A 209 -7.47 17.35 -13.77
N GLY A 210 -8.51 17.63 -12.97
CA GLY A 210 -9.87 17.13 -13.18
C GLY A 210 -10.33 16.06 -12.18
N VAL A 211 -9.54 15.78 -11.13
CA VAL A 211 -9.93 14.80 -10.12
C VAL A 211 -11.15 15.27 -9.33
N ASP A 212 -12.24 14.50 -9.40
CA ASP A 212 -13.36 14.61 -8.47
C ASP A 212 -13.02 13.90 -7.15
N LYS A 213 -12.44 14.68 -6.22
CA LYS A 213 -12.01 14.16 -4.92
C LYS A 213 -13.16 13.60 -4.08
N ASP A 214 -14.38 14.14 -4.22
CA ASP A 214 -15.52 13.76 -3.38
C ASP A 214 -16.04 12.40 -3.83
N MET A 215 -16.10 12.19 -5.15
CA MET A 215 -16.39 10.89 -5.74
C MET A 215 -15.33 9.85 -5.35
N LEU A 216 -14.03 10.16 -5.46
CA LEU A 216 -12.97 9.22 -5.08
C LEU A 216 -13.01 8.88 -3.58
N GLN A 217 -13.23 9.88 -2.73
CA GLN A 217 -13.40 9.65 -1.29
C GLN A 217 -14.61 8.76 -1.02
N HIS A 218 -15.72 8.94 -1.75
CA HIS A 218 -16.90 8.09 -1.61
C HIS A 218 -16.66 6.65 -2.09
N LEU A 219 -15.92 6.46 -3.18
CA LEU A 219 -15.59 5.10 -3.67
C LEU A 219 -14.68 4.34 -2.71
N VAL A 220 -13.68 5.02 -2.12
CA VAL A 220 -12.65 4.38 -1.30
C VAL A 220 -13.05 4.28 0.18
N PHE A 221 -13.61 5.35 0.75
CA PHE A 221 -13.97 5.42 2.18
C PHE A 221 -15.48 5.47 2.42
N GLY A 222 -16.28 5.31 1.38
CA GLY A 222 -17.73 5.27 1.44
C GLY A 222 -18.28 4.05 0.70
N GLY A 223 -19.55 4.11 0.30
CA GLY A 223 -20.16 3.06 -0.52
C GLY A 223 -20.25 1.67 0.12
N PHE A 224 -19.95 1.55 1.42
CA PHE A 224 -19.92 0.27 2.13
C PHE A 224 -21.30 -0.38 2.23
N SER A 225 -21.30 -1.72 2.24
CA SER A 225 -22.52 -2.51 2.41
C SER A 225 -23.16 -2.29 3.78
N GLU A 226 -24.48 -2.47 3.87
CA GLU A 226 -25.18 -2.50 5.15
C GLU A 226 -24.59 -3.55 6.08
N SER A 227 -24.24 -4.72 5.55
CA SER A 227 -23.66 -5.84 6.29
C SER A 227 -22.33 -5.46 6.95
N ARG A 228 -21.43 -4.79 6.23
CA ARG A 228 -20.19 -4.24 6.78
C ARG A 228 -20.46 -3.25 7.92
N MET A 229 -21.44 -2.37 7.76
CA MET A 229 -21.79 -1.40 8.80
C MET A 229 -22.37 -2.06 10.06
N ARG A 230 -23.13 -3.15 9.90
CA ARG A 230 -23.63 -3.96 11.03
C ARG A 230 -22.51 -4.74 11.71
N LEU A 231 -21.58 -5.29 10.94
CA LEU A 231 -20.38 -5.95 11.47
C LEU A 231 -19.55 -4.98 12.30
N LEU A 232 -19.29 -3.78 11.78
CA LEU A 232 -18.61 -2.71 12.50
C LEU A 232 -19.29 -2.44 13.85
N GLY A 233 -20.62 -2.28 13.86
CA GLY A 233 -21.38 -2.08 15.10
C GLY A 233 -21.22 -3.22 16.10
N HIS A 234 -21.25 -4.47 15.62
CA HIS A 234 -21.04 -5.66 16.45
C HIS A 234 -19.62 -5.72 17.02
N MET A 235 -18.62 -5.46 16.19
CA MET A 235 -17.21 -5.46 16.61
C MET A 235 -16.95 -4.43 17.70
N LEU A 236 -17.48 -3.22 17.54
CA LEU A 236 -17.32 -2.15 18.53
C LEU A 236 -18.07 -2.42 19.83
N LEU A 237 -19.31 -2.91 19.74
CA LEU A 237 -20.16 -3.11 20.92
C LEU A 237 -19.79 -4.37 21.71
N ASN A 238 -19.46 -5.46 21.02
CA ASN A 238 -19.38 -6.80 21.61
C ASN A 238 -17.98 -7.41 21.62
N LYS A 239 -17.03 -6.88 20.83
CA LYS A 239 -15.70 -7.52 20.64
C LYS A 239 -14.51 -6.65 20.98
N MET A 240 -14.69 -5.34 21.04
CA MET A 240 -13.62 -4.43 21.40
C MET A 240 -13.29 -4.55 22.89
N ILE A 241 -12.04 -4.87 23.19
CA ILE A 241 -11.49 -4.97 24.55
C ILE A 241 -10.42 -3.90 24.71
N ILE A 242 -10.42 -3.24 25.88
CA ILE A 242 -9.45 -2.22 26.25
C ILE A 242 -8.56 -2.74 27.36
N ILE A 243 -7.25 -2.56 27.20
CA ILE A 243 -6.21 -2.91 28.17
C ILE A 243 -5.59 -1.60 28.67
N ASP A 244 -6.23 -1.01 29.67
CA ASP A 244 -5.86 0.31 30.22
C ASP A 244 -4.40 0.39 30.68
N SER A 245 -3.86 -0.70 31.24
CA SER A 245 -2.47 -0.74 31.75
C SER A 245 -1.42 -0.48 30.67
N TYR A 246 -1.75 -0.69 29.40
CA TYR A 246 -0.85 -0.48 28.27
C TYR A 246 -1.34 0.60 27.31
N GLY A 247 -2.49 1.24 27.59
CA GLY A 247 -3.14 2.14 26.64
C GLY A 247 -3.38 1.46 25.29
N ALA A 248 -3.88 0.21 25.32
CA ALA A 248 -4.07 -0.62 24.15
C ALA A 248 -5.53 -1.06 24.00
N GLY A 249 -5.96 -1.35 22.78
CA GLY A 249 -7.23 -2.01 22.51
C GLY A 249 -7.07 -3.10 21.46
N TYR A 250 -7.95 -4.09 21.48
CA TYR A 250 -7.99 -5.09 20.42
C TYR A 250 -9.41 -5.53 20.07
N ILE A 251 -9.55 -6.13 18.89
CA ILE A 251 -10.79 -6.73 18.40
C ILE A 251 -10.46 -8.10 17.79
N THR A 252 -11.31 -9.08 18.01
CA THR A 252 -11.26 -10.40 17.37
C THR A 252 -12.47 -10.58 16.46
N LEU A 253 -12.27 -11.19 15.29
CA LEU A 253 -13.29 -11.49 14.30
C LEU A 253 -13.19 -12.96 13.87
N SER A 254 -14.12 -13.81 14.32
CA SER A 254 -14.14 -15.25 13.99
C SER A 254 -14.74 -15.54 12.61
N GLU A 255 -14.58 -16.77 12.12
CA GLU A 255 -15.25 -17.22 10.88
C GLU A 255 -16.77 -17.26 11.00
N GLU A 256 -17.30 -17.66 12.16
CA GLU A 256 -18.74 -17.64 12.44
C GLU A 256 -19.32 -16.23 12.30
N GLU A 257 -18.57 -15.23 12.79
CA GLU A 257 -18.97 -13.84 12.72
C GLU A 257 -18.86 -13.28 11.30
N GLN A 258 -17.80 -13.64 10.58
CA GLN A 258 -17.67 -13.32 9.16
C GLN A 258 -18.88 -13.85 8.37
N ALA A 259 -19.24 -15.12 8.57
CA ALA A 259 -20.40 -15.73 7.91
C ALA A 259 -21.72 -15.05 8.30
N LYS A 260 -21.90 -14.73 9.59
CA LYS A 260 -23.12 -14.08 10.11
C LYS A 260 -23.38 -12.70 9.48
N TYR A 261 -22.32 -11.97 9.14
CA TYR A 261 -22.42 -10.62 8.58
C TYR A 261 -22.08 -10.57 7.09
N ASP A 262 -22.16 -11.69 6.36
CA ASP A 262 -21.92 -11.74 4.91
C ASP A 262 -20.59 -11.05 4.51
N PHE A 263 -19.55 -11.31 5.31
CA PHE A 263 -18.26 -10.66 5.22
C PHE A 263 -17.56 -10.97 3.90
N SER A 264 -17.09 -9.93 3.24
CA SER A 264 -16.17 -10.03 2.10
C SER A 264 -14.76 -9.59 2.50
N GLU A 265 -13.73 -10.13 1.83
CA GLU A 265 -12.36 -9.61 2.00
C GLU A 265 -12.33 -8.10 1.72
N GLY A 266 -11.69 -7.36 2.62
CA GLY A 266 -11.69 -5.89 2.64
C GLY A 266 -12.74 -5.27 3.58
N ASP A 267 -13.78 -5.98 4.01
CA ASP A 267 -14.81 -5.39 4.89
C ASP A 267 -14.25 -4.98 6.26
N SER A 268 -13.22 -5.67 6.75
CA SER A 268 -12.55 -5.32 8.01
C SER A 268 -11.50 -4.22 7.86
N GLU A 269 -11.28 -3.71 6.65
CA GLU A 269 -10.27 -2.68 6.41
C GLU A 269 -10.61 -1.40 7.18
N GLY A 270 -9.58 -0.84 7.80
CA GLY A 270 -9.68 0.32 8.70
C GLY A 270 -10.19 0.00 10.11
N PHE A 271 -10.76 -1.19 10.38
CA PHE A 271 -11.32 -1.48 11.72
C PHE A 271 -10.27 -1.53 12.83
N VAL A 272 -9.04 -1.93 12.50
CA VAL A 272 -7.89 -1.86 13.41
C VAL A 272 -7.62 -0.44 13.93
N ASN A 273 -8.05 0.61 13.25
CA ASN A 273 -7.83 1.99 13.71
C ASN A 273 -8.86 2.45 14.75
N LEU A 274 -9.99 1.75 14.89
CA LEU A 274 -11.11 2.24 15.71
C LEU A 274 -10.76 2.34 17.20
N PRO A 275 -10.07 1.37 17.83
CA PRO A 275 -9.66 1.52 19.23
C PRO A 275 -8.76 2.74 19.48
N LEU A 276 -7.94 3.15 18.50
CA LEU A 276 -7.07 4.34 18.60
C LEU A 276 -7.85 5.65 18.70
N SER A 277 -9.15 5.65 18.37
CA SER A 277 -10.02 6.83 18.53
C SER A 277 -10.46 7.05 19.98
N ILE A 278 -10.18 6.09 20.89
CA ILE A 278 -10.49 6.20 22.31
C ILE A 278 -9.37 6.96 23.02
N LYS A 279 -9.74 7.96 23.83
CA LYS A 279 -8.79 8.77 24.59
C LYS A 279 -7.89 7.87 25.46
N GLY A 280 -6.58 7.98 25.25
CA GLY A 280 -5.56 7.24 26.01
C GLY A 280 -5.11 5.94 25.35
N ILE A 281 -5.75 5.51 24.26
CA ILE A 281 -5.37 4.32 23.51
C ILE A 281 -4.41 4.71 22.38
N ASN A 282 -3.22 4.11 22.41
CA ASN A 282 -2.15 4.37 21.44
C ASN A 282 -1.71 3.12 20.67
N ILE A 283 -2.22 1.95 21.04
CA ILE A 283 -1.91 0.67 20.39
C ILE A 283 -3.23 -0.02 20.09
N SER A 284 -3.35 -0.58 18.89
CA SER A 284 -4.53 -1.31 18.47
C SER A 284 -4.18 -2.57 17.70
N ALA A 285 -4.95 -3.64 17.93
CA ALA A 285 -4.83 -4.90 17.22
C ALA A 285 -6.20 -5.37 16.68
N LEU A 286 -6.18 -5.99 15.51
CA LEU A 286 -7.30 -6.72 14.96
C LEU A 286 -6.83 -8.13 14.59
N PHE A 287 -7.54 -9.12 15.07
CA PHE A 287 -7.31 -10.54 14.78
C PHE A 287 -8.49 -11.08 13.97
N THR A 288 -8.22 -11.52 12.75
CA THR A 288 -9.23 -12.08 11.85
C THR A 288 -8.92 -13.54 11.58
N GLU A 289 -9.83 -14.42 11.94
CA GLU A 289 -9.73 -15.86 11.67
C GLU A 289 -9.83 -16.13 10.17
N LYS A 290 -8.96 -17.01 9.67
CA LYS A 290 -8.97 -17.57 8.32
C LYS A 290 -8.82 -19.09 8.42
N GLU A 291 -9.07 -19.77 7.31
CA GLU A 291 -9.11 -21.23 7.24
C GLU A 291 -7.84 -21.90 7.81
N ASP A 292 -6.67 -21.31 7.57
CA ASP A 292 -5.36 -21.89 7.91
C ASP A 292 -4.55 -21.08 8.94
N HIS A 293 -4.94 -19.84 9.22
CA HIS A 293 -4.21 -18.95 10.13
C HIS A 293 -5.09 -17.82 10.66
N ILE A 294 -4.54 -17.05 11.60
CA ILE A 294 -5.17 -15.82 12.09
C ILE A 294 -4.38 -14.64 11.55
N ARG A 295 -5.03 -13.81 10.74
CA ARG A 295 -4.46 -12.56 10.23
C ARG A 295 -4.41 -11.55 11.36
N VAL A 296 -3.22 -11.00 11.61
CA VAL A 296 -2.96 -9.98 12.62
C VAL A 296 -2.74 -8.64 11.93
N SER A 297 -3.49 -7.62 12.35
CA SER A 297 -3.28 -6.22 11.95
C SER A 297 -2.99 -5.38 13.19
N LEU A 298 -1.91 -4.60 13.17
CA LEU A 298 -1.47 -3.77 14.28
C LEU A 298 -1.31 -2.31 13.87
N ARG A 299 -1.65 -1.41 14.78
CA ARG A 299 -1.47 0.04 14.63
C ARG A 299 -1.01 0.69 15.92
N SER A 300 -0.21 1.75 15.81
CA SER A 300 0.09 2.63 16.94
C SER A 300 0.13 4.10 16.55
N THR A 301 -0.14 4.99 17.52
CA THR A 301 -0.09 6.45 17.34
C THR A 301 1.10 7.09 18.06
N ASN A 302 1.72 6.39 19.01
CA ASN A 302 2.89 6.84 19.76
C ASN A 302 4.18 6.16 19.24
N ASP A 303 5.24 6.17 20.05
CA ASP A 303 6.55 5.60 19.70
C ASP A 303 6.66 4.10 19.98
N PHE A 304 5.55 3.45 20.36
CA PHE A 304 5.52 1.99 20.47
C PHE A 304 5.60 1.36 19.08
N SER A 305 6.68 0.60 18.84
CA SER A 305 6.93 -0.08 17.56
C SER A 305 6.05 -1.33 17.42
N VAL A 306 4.96 -1.22 16.64
CA VAL A 306 4.14 -2.39 16.29
C VAL A 306 4.82 -3.30 15.27
N ASN A 307 5.75 -2.76 14.47
CA ASN A 307 6.63 -3.55 13.61
C ASN A 307 7.42 -4.57 14.44
N ARG A 308 8.08 -4.10 15.50
CA ARG A 308 8.86 -4.98 16.39
C ARG A 308 7.98 -6.02 17.07
N LEU A 309 6.82 -5.62 17.59
CA LEU A 309 5.85 -6.54 18.18
C LEU A 309 5.47 -7.64 17.16
N SER A 310 5.20 -7.26 15.91
CA SER A 310 4.85 -8.20 14.84
C SER A 310 5.95 -9.21 14.52
N ARG A 311 7.19 -8.74 14.37
CA ARG A 311 8.33 -9.62 14.06
C ARG A 311 8.61 -10.63 15.16
N LEU A 312 8.41 -10.26 16.42
CA LEU A 312 8.74 -11.09 17.57
C LEU A 312 7.65 -12.12 17.89
N HIS A 313 6.38 -11.76 17.70
CA HIS A 313 5.25 -12.54 18.24
C HIS A 313 4.27 -13.03 17.17
N PHE A 314 4.25 -12.44 15.98
CA PHE A 314 3.18 -12.69 14.99
C PHE A 314 3.69 -13.08 13.61
N ASN A 315 4.92 -13.62 13.50
CA ASN A 315 5.52 -14.06 12.22
C ASN A 315 5.34 -13.03 11.09
N GLY A 316 5.50 -11.74 11.42
CA GLY A 316 5.10 -10.65 10.55
C GLY A 316 6.11 -9.51 10.50
N GLY A 317 5.64 -8.33 10.08
CA GLY A 317 6.44 -7.12 9.94
C GLY A 317 5.64 -5.97 9.34
N GLY A 318 6.30 -4.85 9.09
CA GLY A 318 5.71 -3.68 8.43
C GLY A 318 6.38 -2.37 8.84
N HIS A 319 5.61 -1.29 8.85
CA HIS A 319 6.02 0.03 9.31
C HIS A 319 5.98 0.13 10.84
N GLU A 320 6.78 1.04 11.40
CA GLU A 320 6.88 1.24 12.86
C GLU A 320 5.52 1.43 13.55
N ARG A 321 4.56 2.07 12.87
CA ARG A 321 3.20 2.36 13.37
C ARG A 321 2.08 1.56 12.69
N ALA A 322 2.41 0.73 11.71
CA ALA A 322 1.45 -0.08 10.96
C ALA A 322 2.11 -1.38 10.49
N ALA A 323 1.77 -2.49 11.15
CA ALA A 323 2.35 -3.79 10.85
C ALA A 323 1.26 -4.87 10.77
N GLY A 324 1.59 -5.99 10.15
CA GLY A 324 0.73 -7.16 10.10
C GLY A 324 1.50 -8.45 10.32
N GLY A 325 0.80 -9.56 10.47
CA GLY A 325 1.39 -10.87 10.73
C GLY A 325 0.39 -12.02 10.63
N LYS A 326 0.87 -13.22 10.93
CA LYS A 326 0.08 -14.46 10.95
C LYS A 326 0.35 -15.26 12.24
N LEU A 327 -0.73 -15.69 12.88
CA LEU A 327 -0.70 -16.60 14.02
C LEU A 327 -1.23 -17.97 13.63
N TYR A 328 -0.62 -19.01 14.18
CA TYR A 328 -0.98 -20.42 13.95
C TYR A 328 -1.28 -21.08 15.30
N ILE A 329 -2.27 -20.54 16.01
CA ILE A 329 -2.76 -21.00 17.31
C ILE A 329 -4.29 -21.12 17.25
N PRO A 330 -4.94 -21.84 18.18
CA PRO A 330 -6.40 -21.81 18.29
C PRO A 330 -6.92 -20.38 18.49
N PHE A 331 -8.02 -20.03 17.82
CA PHE A 331 -8.55 -18.65 17.83
C PHE A 331 -8.94 -18.17 19.24
N GLU A 332 -9.38 -19.08 20.11
CA GLU A 332 -9.74 -18.80 21.49
C GLU A 332 -8.55 -18.42 22.37
N GLU A 333 -7.32 -18.77 21.96
CA GLU A 333 -6.09 -18.46 22.70
C GLU A 333 -5.54 -17.05 22.37
N VAL A 334 -6.04 -16.42 21.30
CA VAL A 334 -5.57 -15.11 20.81
C VAL A 334 -5.58 -14.02 21.89
N PRO A 335 -6.66 -13.83 22.68
CA PRO A 335 -6.69 -12.79 23.71
C PRO A 335 -5.53 -12.91 24.71
N ALA A 336 -5.33 -14.11 25.26
CA ALA A 336 -4.28 -14.36 26.25
C ALA A 336 -2.88 -14.21 25.62
N TYR A 337 -2.70 -14.70 24.40
CA TYR A 337 -1.43 -14.59 23.68
C TYR A 337 -1.06 -13.13 23.39
N PHE A 338 -2.04 -12.31 22.98
CA PHE A 338 -1.82 -10.89 22.70
C PHE A 338 -1.45 -10.12 23.97
N GLU A 339 -2.20 -10.32 25.07
CA GLU A 339 -1.93 -9.65 26.34
C GLU A 339 -0.52 -10.00 26.88
N GLN A 340 -0.11 -11.26 26.78
CA GLN A 340 1.24 -11.69 27.17
C GLN A 340 2.32 -11.06 26.27
N SER A 341 2.11 -11.06 24.95
CA SER A 341 3.06 -10.47 23.99
C SER A 341 3.23 -8.97 24.20
N LEU A 342 2.12 -8.29 24.52
CA LEU A 342 2.11 -6.87 24.82
C LEU A 342 2.87 -6.56 26.11
N ALA A 343 2.64 -7.33 27.18
CA ALA A 343 3.35 -7.18 28.45
C ALA A 343 4.87 -7.32 28.29
N VAL A 344 5.31 -8.37 27.59
CA VAL A 344 6.74 -8.60 27.30
C VAL A 344 7.34 -7.42 26.52
N SER A 345 6.65 -6.97 25.48
CA SER A 345 7.13 -5.88 24.62
C SER A 345 7.18 -4.53 25.35
N PHE A 346 6.23 -4.24 26.24
CA PHE A 346 6.24 -3.01 27.05
C PHE A 346 7.39 -2.99 28.05
N ASP A 347 7.63 -4.09 28.75
CA ASP A 347 8.73 -4.19 29.72
C ASP A 347 10.09 -3.98 29.06
N GLU A 348 10.27 -4.44 27.82
CA GLU A 348 11.49 -4.22 27.05
C GLU A 348 11.67 -2.77 26.57
N CYS A 349 10.58 -2.11 26.19
CA CYS A 349 10.60 -0.70 25.78
C CYS A 349 10.86 0.23 26.97
N MET A 350 10.28 -0.05 28.14
CA MET A 350 10.47 0.76 29.35
C MET A 350 11.85 0.57 30.00
N LYS A 351 12.54 -0.55 29.75
CA LYS A 351 13.93 -0.79 30.19
C LYS A 351 14.99 -0.03 29.38
N LYS A 352 14.61 0.62 28.28
CA LYS A 352 15.51 1.42 27.42
C LYS A 352 15.45 2.93 27.69
N ASN A 353 14.63 3.36 28.65
CA ASN A 353 14.72 4.67 29.29
C ASN A 353 15.36 4.53 30.67
#